data_AF-A0A496B0C7-F1
#
_entry.id   AF-A0A496B0C7-F1
#
_cell.length_a   1.000
_cell.length_b   1.000
_cell.length_c   1.000
_cell.angle_alpha   90.00
_cell.angle_beta   90.00
_cell.angle_gamma   90.00
#
_symmetry.space_group_name_H-M   'P 1'
#
loop_
_entity.id
_entity.type
_entity.pdbx_description
1 polymer ?
#
loop_
_entity_poly.entity_id
_entity_poly.type
_entity_poly.pdbx_seq_one_letter_code
_entity_poly.pdbx_strand_id
1 'polypeptide(L)'
;MESTEESTRDDEFEQQFEDFLKSTGLRLTEKRMEILREVFAYPGHFQTEDLLVQMRRNGYDVSRPTIYRTLPLLVKSGLLTEFIDAHKNTRYESIHSLKEHAHLICLRCGQIVEFKEPEIDALQKAVCDAHNFKPVRFRNEIIGHCAECQAELESTTSTDS
;
A
#
# COMPACT_ATOMS: atom_id res chain seq x y z
N MET A 1 10.10 -21.96 -14.06
CA MET A 1 8.63 -21.91 -14.04
C MET A 1 8.14 -20.65 -13.33
N GLU A 2 8.90 -20.12 -12.37
CA GLU A 2 8.65 -18.85 -11.67
C GLU A 2 8.73 -17.61 -12.58
N SER A 3 9.66 -17.60 -13.54
CA SER A 3 9.92 -16.47 -14.45
C SER A 3 8.81 -16.14 -15.46
N THR A 4 7.84 -17.04 -15.66
CA THR A 4 6.77 -16.86 -16.67
C THR A 4 5.47 -16.33 -16.03
N GLU A 5 5.27 -16.55 -14.73
CA GLU A 5 4.09 -16.07 -13.98
C GLU A 5 4.26 -14.66 -13.41
N GLU A 6 5.51 -14.22 -13.27
CA GLU A 6 5.87 -12.89 -12.78
C GLU A 6 5.74 -11.85 -13.91
N SER A 7 6.21 -12.18 -15.12
CA SER A 7 6.08 -11.28 -16.28
C SER A 7 4.62 -11.04 -16.70
N THR A 8 3.74 -12.05 -16.56
CA THR A 8 2.32 -11.90 -16.89
C THR A 8 1.57 -10.99 -15.92
N ARG A 9 2.02 -10.91 -14.67
CA ARG A 9 1.40 -10.06 -13.64
C ARG A 9 1.81 -8.61 -13.78
N ASP A 10 3.07 -8.35 -14.12
CA ASP A 10 3.54 -7.01 -14.43
C ASP A 10 2.72 -6.40 -15.58
N ASP A 11 2.48 -7.18 -16.64
CA ASP A 11 1.65 -6.76 -17.78
C ASP A 11 0.20 -6.42 -17.37
N GLU A 12 -0.39 -7.17 -16.44
CA GLU A 12 -1.75 -6.89 -15.93
C GLU A 12 -1.83 -5.57 -15.15
N PHE A 13 -0.83 -5.27 -14.32
CA PHE A 13 -0.79 -4.02 -13.55
C PHE A 13 -0.50 -2.81 -14.43
N GLU A 14 0.37 -2.95 -15.43
CA GLU A 14 0.59 -1.92 -16.45
C GLU A 14 -0.72 -1.62 -17.20
N GLN A 15 -1.45 -2.67 -17.62
CA GLN A 15 -2.74 -2.51 -18.30
C GLN A 15 -3.80 -1.86 -17.40
N GLN A 16 -3.92 -2.30 -16.14
CA GLN A 16 -4.85 -1.71 -15.17
C GLN A 16 -4.57 -0.22 -14.97
N PHE A 17 -3.29 0.18 -14.88
CA PHE A 17 -2.95 1.58 -14.74
C PHE A 17 -3.28 2.38 -15.99
N GLU A 18 -2.98 1.83 -17.16
CA GLU A 18 -3.28 2.46 -18.44
C GLU A 18 -4.80 2.70 -18.59
N ASP A 19 -5.61 1.69 -18.29
CA ASP A 19 -7.06 1.77 -18.36
C ASP A 19 -7.63 2.81 -17.40
N PHE A 20 -7.10 2.85 -16.16
CA PHE A 20 -7.45 3.89 -15.19
C PHE A 20 -7.11 5.29 -15.73
N LEU A 21 -5.92 5.50 -16.27
CA LEU A 21 -5.51 6.79 -16.81
C LEU A 21 -6.40 7.20 -18.00
N LYS A 22 -6.69 6.27 -18.92
CA LYS A 22 -7.62 6.50 -20.04
C LYS A 22 -9.01 6.91 -19.53
N SER A 23 -9.55 6.19 -18.55
CA SER A 23 -10.88 6.49 -17.97
C SER A 23 -10.97 7.87 -17.31
N THR A 24 -9.83 8.42 -16.88
CA THR A 24 -9.73 9.73 -16.21
C THR A 24 -9.22 10.85 -17.15
N GLY A 25 -9.08 10.57 -18.45
CA GLY A 25 -8.59 11.53 -19.45
C GLY A 25 -7.11 11.89 -19.30
N LEU A 26 -6.35 11.07 -18.56
CA LEU A 26 -4.92 11.25 -18.32
C LEU A 26 -4.10 10.38 -19.28
N ARG A 27 -2.93 10.88 -19.69
CA ARG A 27 -2.01 10.14 -20.56
C ARG A 27 -1.07 9.24 -19.76
N LEU A 28 -0.87 8.00 -20.19
CA LEU A 28 0.26 7.20 -19.73
C LEU A 28 1.57 7.76 -20.31
N THR A 29 2.48 8.20 -19.44
CA THR A 29 3.80 8.73 -19.84
C THR A 29 4.88 7.76 -19.39
N GLU A 30 6.03 7.75 -20.06
CA GLU A 30 7.19 6.94 -19.68
C GLU A 30 7.55 7.09 -18.20
N LYS A 31 7.61 8.33 -17.68
CA LYS A 31 7.86 8.58 -16.25
C LYS A 31 6.85 7.96 -15.29
N ARG A 32 5.59 7.83 -15.70
CA ARG A 32 4.55 7.18 -14.88
C ARG A 32 4.75 5.67 -14.86
N MET A 33 5.23 5.12 -15.97
CA MET A 33 5.57 3.71 -16.11
C MET A 33 6.84 3.33 -15.35
N GLU A 34 7.89 4.16 -15.43
CA GLU A 34 9.11 4.01 -14.62
C GLU A 34 8.76 3.99 -13.12
N ILE A 35 7.90 4.93 -12.67
CA ILE A 35 7.44 4.98 -11.28
C ILE A 35 6.65 3.71 -10.90
N LEU A 36 5.73 3.24 -11.77
CA LEU A 36 4.97 2.01 -11.51
C LEU A 36 5.92 0.82 -11.28
N ARG A 37 6.87 0.59 -12.18
CA ARG A 37 7.82 -0.53 -12.06
C ARG A 37 8.66 -0.45 -10.79
N GLU A 38 9.16 0.74 -10.46
CA GLU A 38 9.97 0.95 -9.26
C GLU A 38 9.17 0.79 -7.97
N VAL A 39 7.88 1.15 -7.98
CA VAL A 39 6.96 0.89 -6.87
C VAL A 39 6.79 -0.61 -6.62
N PHE A 40 6.62 -1.42 -7.67
CA PHE A 40 6.45 -2.87 -7.54
C PHE A 40 7.76 -3.59 -7.22
N ALA A 41 8.90 -3.01 -7.58
CA ALA A 41 10.22 -3.49 -7.19
C ALA A 41 10.62 -3.07 -5.75
N TYR A 42 9.88 -2.14 -5.12
CA TYR A 42 10.20 -1.66 -3.78
C TYR A 42 9.77 -2.68 -2.72
N PRO A 43 10.67 -3.17 -1.85
CA PRO A 43 10.31 -4.10 -0.80
C PRO A 43 9.60 -3.40 0.37
N GLY A 44 8.38 -3.84 0.70
CA GLY A 44 7.62 -3.37 1.85
C GLY A 44 7.11 -1.92 1.72
N HIS A 45 7.04 -1.20 2.85
CA HIS A 45 6.49 0.15 2.89
C HIS A 45 7.55 1.23 2.63
N PHE A 46 7.16 2.30 1.92
CA PHE A 46 8.05 3.40 1.59
C PHE A 46 7.37 4.77 1.69
N GLN A 47 8.16 5.82 1.94
CA GLN A 47 7.75 7.20 1.70
C GLN A 47 8.10 7.62 0.28
N THR A 48 7.49 8.71 -0.18
CA THR A 48 7.82 9.34 -1.47
C THR A 48 9.33 9.56 -1.65
N GLU A 49 10.04 9.93 -0.57
CA GLU A 49 11.47 10.22 -0.64
C GLU A 49 12.34 8.98 -0.72
N ASP A 50 11.91 7.89 -0.10
CA ASP A 50 12.60 6.61 -0.19
C ASP A 50 12.58 6.11 -1.64
N LEU A 51 11.40 6.18 -2.29
CA LEU A 51 11.25 5.85 -3.70
C LEU A 51 12.10 6.77 -4.59
N LEU A 52 12.11 8.09 -4.33
CA LEU A 52 12.94 9.03 -5.09
C LEU A 52 14.43 8.68 -5.01
N VAL A 53 14.92 8.32 -3.83
CA VAL A 53 16.31 7.89 -3.62
C VAL A 53 16.59 6.60 -4.39
N GLN A 54 15.71 5.61 -4.32
CA GLN A 54 15.87 4.36 -5.06
C GLN A 54 15.89 4.59 -6.58
N MET A 55 14.92 5.32 -7.13
CA MET A 55 14.85 5.61 -8.55
C MET A 55 16.12 6.33 -9.05
N ARG A 56 16.66 7.29 -8.29
CA ARG A 56 17.92 7.95 -8.64
C ARG A 56 19.11 7.00 -8.60
N ARG A 57 19.16 6.10 -7.61
CA ARG A 57 20.21 5.06 -7.53
C ARG A 57 20.15 4.10 -8.73
N ASN A 58 18.95 3.84 -9.24
CA ASN A 58 18.72 3.01 -10.43
C ASN A 58 18.90 3.78 -11.76
N GLY A 59 19.34 5.05 -11.72
CA GLY A 59 19.69 5.83 -12.90
C GLY A 59 18.52 6.57 -13.56
N TYR A 60 17.33 6.58 -12.96
CA TYR A 60 16.19 7.31 -13.50
C TYR A 60 16.32 8.83 -13.27
N ASP A 61 16.10 9.59 -14.34
CA ASP A 61 15.87 11.04 -14.24
C ASP A 61 14.40 11.32 -13.91
N VAL A 62 14.09 11.36 -12.62
CA VAL A 62 12.74 11.64 -12.11
C VAL A 62 12.77 12.77 -11.09
N SER A 63 11.82 13.68 -11.22
CA SER A 63 11.66 14.81 -10.31
C SER A 63 10.66 14.50 -9.21
N ARG A 64 10.90 15.07 -8.02
CA ARG A 64 10.02 14.95 -6.86
C ARG A 64 8.55 15.26 -7.20
N PRO A 65 8.20 16.37 -7.90
CA PRO A 65 6.81 16.65 -8.28
C PRO A 65 6.16 15.57 -9.16
N THR A 66 6.93 14.84 -9.97
CA THR A 66 6.41 13.77 -10.81
C THR A 66 6.00 12.56 -9.98
N ILE A 67 6.79 12.20 -8.96
CA ILE A 67 6.44 11.12 -8.02
C ILE A 67 5.20 11.52 -7.21
N TYR A 68 5.18 12.73 -6.63
CA TYR A 68 4.03 13.24 -5.86
C TYR A 68 2.72 13.28 -6.66
N ARG A 69 2.78 13.49 -7.99
CA ARG A 69 1.59 13.45 -8.85
C ARG A 69 1.20 12.05 -9.29
N THR A 70 2.11 11.08 -9.22
CA THR A 70 1.89 9.73 -9.75
C THR A 70 1.45 8.77 -8.66
N LEU A 71 2.03 8.81 -7.45
CA LEU A 71 1.62 7.94 -6.35
C LEU A 71 0.11 8.03 -6.03
N PRO A 72 -0.54 9.22 -5.98
CA PRO A 72 -1.98 9.27 -5.75
C PRO A 72 -2.81 8.67 -6.88
N LEU A 73 -2.29 8.64 -8.12
CA LEU A 73 -2.98 7.99 -9.25
C LEU A 73 -2.89 6.47 -9.12
N LEU A 74 -1.75 5.95 -8.68
CA LEU A 74 -1.56 4.53 -8.39
C LEU A 74 -2.43 4.07 -7.20
N VAL A 75 -2.60 4.92 -6.19
CA VAL A 75 -3.55 4.65 -5.08
C VAL A 75 -4.98 4.58 -5.61
N LYS A 76 -5.40 5.56 -6.42
CA LYS A 76 -6.74 5.60 -7.01
C LYS A 76 -7.01 4.48 -8.01
N SER A 77 -5.99 4.01 -8.72
CA SER A 77 -6.09 2.87 -9.63
C SER A 77 -6.13 1.53 -8.87
N GLY A 78 -5.92 1.54 -7.55
CA GLY A 78 -5.90 0.34 -6.72
C GLY A 78 -4.60 -0.46 -6.79
N LEU A 79 -3.52 0.11 -7.34
CA LEU A 79 -2.20 -0.53 -7.46
C LEU A 79 -1.27 -0.22 -6.26
N LEU A 80 -1.58 0.86 -5.53
CA LEU A 80 -0.94 1.21 -4.28
C LEU A 80 -1.96 1.31 -3.15
N THR A 81 -1.49 1.01 -1.94
CA THR A 81 -2.15 1.38 -0.70
C THR A 81 -1.33 2.46 -0.01
N GLU A 82 -2.01 3.42 0.60
CA GLU A 82 -1.40 4.38 1.52
C GLU A 82 -1.99 4.24 2.92
N PHE A 83 -1.16 4.55 3.92
CA PHE A 83 -1.56 4.70 5.32
C PHE A 83 -0.69 5.78 5.99
N ILE A 84 -1.14 6.28 7.13
CA ILE A 84 -0.40 7.26 7.93
C ILE A 84 0.26 6.51 9.09
N ASP A 85 1.60 6.59 9.19
CA ASP A 85 2.34 6.02 10.32
C ASP A 85 2.19 6.88 11.59
N ALA A 86 2.65 6.40 12.75
CA ALA A 86 2.53 7.17 14.00
C ALA A 86 3.30 8.50 14.00
N HIS A 87 4.26 8.66 13.10
CA HIS A 87 4.98 9.91 12.92
C HIS A 87 4.26 10.88 11.96
N LYS A 88 3.01 10.57 11.59
CA LYS A 88 2.18 11.34 10.64
C LYS A 88 2.75 11.39 9.24
N ASN A 89 3.59 10.43 8.86
CA ASN A 89 4.09 10.32 7.50
C ASN A 89 3.17 9.42 6.67
N THR A 90 2.95 9.81 5.41
CA THR A 90 2.32 8.93 4.42
C THR A 90 3.31 7.85 4.01
N ARG A 91 2.93 6.60 4.23
CA ARG A 91 3.60 5.40 3.74
C ARG A 91 2.78 4.79 2.62
N TYR A 92 3.46 4.24 1.63
CA TYR A 92 2.88 3.55 0.49
C TYR A 92 3.35 2.10 0.48
N GLU A 93 2.51 1.24 -0.09
CA GLU A 93 2.80 -0.18 -0.27
C GLU A 93 2.16 -0.68 -1.57
N SER A 94 2.91 -1.47 -2.35
CA SER A 94 2.38 -2.12 -3.54
C SER A 94 1.38 -3.21 -3.18
N ILE A 95 0.35 -3.39 -4.02
CA ILE A 95 -0.56 -4.53 -3.84
C ILE A 95 0.12 -5.89 -3.99
N HIS A 96 1.31 -5.92 -4.60
CA HIS A 96 2.12 -7.13 -4.72
C HIS A 96 2.71 -7.58 -3.37
N SER A 97 2.94 -6.62 -2.47
CA SER A 97 3.40 -6.83 -1.10
C SER A 97 2.26 -7.23 -0.17
N LEU A 98 1.03 -6.79 -0.46
CA LEU A 98 -0.22 -7.14 0.23
C LEU A 98 -0.68 -8.59 -0.07
N LYS A 99 0.20 -9.57 0.10
CA LYS A 99 -0.20 -10.98 0.16
C LYS A 99 -1.12 -11.19 1.36
N GLU A 100 -2.43 -10.99 1.17
CA GLU A 100 -3.53 -11.45 2.03
C GLU A 100 -3.24 -11.37 3.54
N HIS A 101 -2.71 -10.24 4.01
CA HIS A 101 -2.55 -10.00 5.43
C HIS A 101 -3.13 -8.63 5.77
N ALA A 102 -3.67 -8.58 6.97
CA ALA A 102 -4.23 -7.42 7.62
C ALA A 102 -3.16 -6.76 8.51
N HIS A 103 -3.40 -5.50 8.88
CA HIS A 103 -2.47 -4.74 9.69
C HIS A 103 -3.07 -4.39 11.06
N LEU A 104 -2.29 -4.58 12.12
CA LEU A 104 -2.47 -3.84 13.38
C LEU A 104 -1.51 -2.65 13.37
N ILE A 105 -2.02 -1.43 13.56
CA ILE A 105 -1.23 -0.20 13.51
C ILE A 105 -1.30 0.51 14.87
N CYS A 106 -0.15 0.65 15.53
CA CYS A 106 -0.05 1.39 16.79
C CYS A 106 0.03 2.90 16.53
N LEU A 107 -0.93 3.68 17.04
CA LEU A 107 -0.97 5.13 16.89
C LEU A 107 0.14 5.88 17.64
N ARG A 108 0.78 5.24 18.63
CA ARG A 108 1.79 5.89 19.47
C ARG A 108 3.21 5.68 18.94
N CYS A 109 3.61 4.43 18.71
CA CYS A 109 4.97 4.10 18.27
C CYS A 109 5.08 3.80 16.78
N GLY A 110 3.95 3.60 16.07
CA GLY A 110 3.96 3.34 14.62
C GLY A 110 4.30 1.91 14.26
N GLN A 111 4.44 1.03 15.26
CA GLN A 111 4.59 -0.40 15.04
C GLN A 111 3.42 -0.92 14.20
N ILE A 112 3.78 -1.67 13.17
CA ILE A 112 2.86 -2.41 12.30
C ILE A 112 3.08 -3.90 12.58
N VAL A 113 1.99 -4.62 12.81
CA VAL A 113 2.00 -6.08 12.89
C VAL A 113 1.13 -6.61 11.76
N GLU A 114 1.74 -7.39 10.87
CA GLU A 114 1.05 -8.13 9.83
C GLU A 114 0.42 -9.39 10.43
N PHE A 115 -0.83 -9.67 10.08
CA PHE A 115 -1.50 -10.90 10.48
C PHE A 115 -2.40 -11.44 9.37
N LYS A 116 -2.64 -12.75 9.37
CA LYS A 116 -3.58 -13.38 8.44
C LYS A 116 -4.62 -14.17 9.21
N GLU A 117 -5.89 -13.92 8.92
CA GLU A 117 -7.00 -14.60 9.58
C GLU A 117 -7.98 -15.13 8.51
N PRO A 118 -7.93 -16.44 8.19
CA PRO A 118 -8.76 -17.04 7.14
C PRO A 118 -10.26 -16.82 7.34
N GLU A 119 -10.73 -16.70 8.58
CA GLU A 119 -12.14 -16.44 8.88
C GLU A 119 -12.60 -15.07 8.38
N ILE A 120 -11.75 -14.04 8.47
CA ILE A 120 -12.04 -12.70 7.95
C ILE A 120 -12.13 -12.73 6.43
N ASP A 121 -11.18 -13.38 5.76
CA ASP A 121 -11.15 -13.50 4.30
C ASP A 121 -12.41 -14.21 3.77
N ALA A 122 -12.80 -15.31 4.44
CA ALA A 122 -13.99 -16.07 4.09
C ALA A 122 -15.28 -15.24 4.24
N LEU A 123 -15.39 -14.46 5.32
CA LEU A 123 -16.54 -13.60 5.56
C LEU A 123 -16.65 -12.49 4.51
N GLN A 124 -15.52 -11.84 4.17
CA GLN A 124 -15.50 -10.78 3.15
C GLN A 124 -15.97 -11.29 1.79
N LYS A 125 -15.49 -12.48 1.39
CA LYS A 125 -15.93 -13.13 0.16
C LYS A 125 -17.41 -13.47 0.18
N ALA A 126 -17.91 -14.06 1.27
CA ALA A 126 -19.32 -14.42 1.41
C ALA A 126 -20.24 -13.19 1.30
N VAL A 127 -19.84 -12.06 1.87
CA VAL A 127 -20.58 -10.79 1.74
C VAL A 127 -20.60 -10.31 0.28
N CYS A 128 -19.47 -10.35 -0.43
CA CYS A 128 -19.43 -9.96 -1.84
C CYS A 128 -20.36 -10.85 -2.70
N ASP A 129 -20.30 -12.17 -2.50
CA ASP A 129 -21.12 -13.13 -3.24
C ASP A 129 -22.62 -12.91 -2.99
N ALA A 130 -23.02 -12.68 -1.74
CA ALA A 130 -24.42 -12.42 -1.37
C ALA A 130 -25.01 -11.16 -2.04
N HIS A 131 -24.16 -10.20 -2.42
CA HIS A 131 -24.55 -8.94 -3.03
C HIS A 131 -24.25 -8.86 -4.54
N ASN A 132 -23.81 -9.95 -5.18
CA ASN A 132 -23.30 -9.93 -6.56
C ASN A 132 -22.25 -8.83 -6.79
N PHE A 133 -21.43 -8.55 -5.79
CA PHE A 133 -20.41 -7.51 -5.82
C PHE A 133 -19.09 -8.13 -6.27
N LYS A 134 -18.45 -7.57 -7.32
CA LYS A 134 -17.12 -7.98 -7.75
C LYS A 134 -16.08 -7.14 -7.02
N PRO A 135 -15.43 -7.65 -5.95
CA PRO A 135 -14.42 -6.89 -5.23
C PRO A 135 -13.20 -6.68 -6.12
N VAL A 136 -12.67 -5.46 -6.09
CA VAL A 136 -11.36 -5.15 -6.69
C VAL A 136 -10.25 -5.31 -5.66
N ARG A 137 -10.55 -5.09 -4.37
CA ARG A 137 -9.59 -5.22 -3.28
C ARG A 137 -10.30 -5.42 -1.93
N PHE A 138 -9.64 -6.15 -1.02
CA PHE A 138 -9.95 -6.16 0.41
C PHE A 138 -8.87 -5.41 1.20
N ARG A 139 -9.26 -4.60 2.19
CA ARG A 139 -8.36 -3.88 3.10
C ARG A 139 -8.81 -4.16 4.53
N ASN A 140 -7.92 -4.74 5.34
CA ASN A 140 -8.16 -5.04 6.74
C ASN A 140 -7.10 -4.31 7.58
N GLU A 141 -7.53 -3.29 8.32
CA GLU A 141 -6.66 -2.47 9.16
C GLU A 141 -7.34 -2.26 10.52
N ILE A 142 -6.59 -2.49 11.59
CA ILE A 142 -7.03 -2.25 12.97
C ILE A 142 -6.05 -1.24 13.57
N ILE A 143 -6.60 -0.10 14.00
CA ILE A 143 -5.82 1.02 14.52
C ILE A 143 -6.02 1.06 16.04
N GLY A 144 -4.93 1.08 16.80
CA GLY A 144 -4.98 1.05 18.26
C GLY A 144 -3.64 1.35 18.92
N HIS A 145 -3.37 0.72 20.06
CA HIS A 145 -2.09 0.80 20.76
C HIS A 145 -1.52 -0.61 20.92
N CYS A 146 -0.23 -0.80 20.62
CA CYS A 146 0.44 -2.08 20.90
C CYS A 146 0.53 -2.31 22.41
N ALA A 147 0.78 -3.57 22.81
CA ALA A 147 0.84 -3.96 24.22
C ALA A 147 1.83 -3.10 25.04
N GLU A 148 2.98 -2.76 24.47
CA GLU A 148 3.99 -1.90 25.11
C GLU A 148 3.44 -0.48 25.35
N CYS A 149 2.88 0.13 24.30
CA CYS A 149 2.31 1.48 24.40
C CYS A 149 1.08 1.53 25.32
N GLN A 150 0.28 0.46 25.36
CA GLN A 150 -0.85 0.36 26.28
C GLN A 150 -0.37 0.34 27.73
N ALA A 151 0.62 -0.48 28.07
CA ALA A 151 1.19 -0.55 29.43
C ALA A 151 1.76 0.81 29.88
N GLU A 152 2.45 1.53 28.98
CA GLU A 152 2.96 2.88 29.27
C GLU A 152 1.83 3.91 29.52
N LEU A 153 0.71 3.81 28.82
CA LEU A 153 -0.47 4.68 29.03
C LEU A 153 -1.18 4.38 30.36
N GLU A 154 -1.25 3.10 30.76
CA GLU A 154 -1.87 2.66 32.01
C GLU A 154 -1.03 3.04 33.26
N SER A 155 0.29 3.05 33.12
CA SER A 155 1.21 3.51 34.19
C SER A 155 1.20 5.03 34.40
N THR A 156 0.90 5.82 33.36
CA THR A 156 0.82 7.29 33.48
C THR A 156 -0.50 7.76 34.11
N THR A 157 -1.57 6.99 33.97
CA THR A 157 -2.89 7.31 34.56
C THR A 157 -3.00 6.98 36.06
N SER A 158 -2.10 6.16 36.59
CA SER A 158 -2.10 5.73 38.00
C SER A 158 -1.24 6.60 38.94
N THR A 159 -0.53 7.60 38.41
CA THR A 159 0.34 8.50 39.22
C THR A 159 -0.31 9.86 39.51
N ASP A 160 -1.52 10.11 38.99
CA ASP A 160 -2.23 11.40 39.08
C ASP A 160 -3.54 11.31 39.89
N SER A 161 -3.61 10.35 40.83
CA SER A 161 -4.68 10.20 41.85
C SER A 161 -4.09 10.10 43.24
#